data_AF-A0A8T3YPV4-F1
#
_entry.id   AF-A0A8T3YPV4-F1
#
_cell.length_a   1.000
_cell.length_b   1.000
_cell.length_c   1.000
_cell.angle_alpha   90.00
_cell.angle_beta   90.00
_cell.angle_gamma   90.00
#
_symmetry.space_group_name_H-M   'P 1'
#
loop_
_entity.id
_entity.type
_entity.pdbx_description
1 polymer ?
#
loop_
_entity_poly.entity_id
_entity_poly.type
_entity_poly.pdbx_seq_one_letter_code
_entity_poly.pdbx_strand_id
1 'polypeptide(L)'
;MAVAQQPNTQASTQQSALALSQVHIKEPCDDDIVNGLDDGLDDLIRRQTARRPDEKIEVKVEHSSKTMIAVLEQFRDVLKLDKDTYYVIKFKKHLEETLTEVLTPAEIGIFFQAMLYETENKQLDYWNDLTSERIGMFTTQLIQLSYNAGNNDFVLVSKGFQRVINHIGFRLKGADNKYINIKLIGDTGDLGSFSQYCNYDLYGNTTYDHLGTGYNSQYCTFTFRGEISDMSKNILKIFDSTLKATDKETLAKLISCVACEHDSNNFFVFINPDGTEEFVLRHTEKSPEEMMANPKYYSFCEQVIRERGTPQIRVVKESYLRTL
;
A
#
# COMPACT_ATOMS: atom_id res chain seq x y z
N MET A 1 -11.86 35.23 -43.09
CA MET A 1 -11.72 33.96 -42.35
C MET A 1 -11.09 34.30 -41.01
N ALA A 2 -11.87 34.28 -39.94
CA ALA A 2 -11.42 34.65 -38.59
C ALA A 2 -10.92 33.39 -37.87
N VAL A 3 -9.69 33.43 -37.38
CA VAL A 3 -9.08 32.36 -36.59
C VAL A 3 -9.42 32.61 -35.13
N ALA A 4 -10.25 31.74 -34.55
CA ALA A 4 -10.57 31.76 -33.12
C ALA A 4 -9.42 31.12 -32.33
N GLN A 5 -8.80 31.90 -31.46
CA GLN A 5 -7.81 31.41 -30.48
C GLN A 5 -8.56 30.73 -29.31
N GLN A 6 -8.19 29.49 -29.00
CA GLN A 6 -8.65 28.80 -27.80
C GLN A 6 -7.88 29.27 -26.56
N PRO A 7 -8.53 29.35 -25.39
CA PRO A 7 -7.88 29.76 -24.15
C PRO A 7 -7.02 28.62 -23.58
N ASN A 8 -5.79 28.98 -23.22
CA ASN A 8 -4.79 28.13 -22.62
C ASN A 8 -5.08 28.03 -21.11
N THR A 9 -5.69 26.94 -20.65
CA THR A 9 -5.92 26.68 -19.23
C THR A 9 -4.61 26.17 -18.60
N GLN A 10 -3.87 27.09 -17.96
CA GLN A 10 -2.79 26.72 -17.06
C GLN A 10 -3.39 26.06 -15.81
N ALA A 11 -3.20 24.75 -15.68
CA ALA A 11 -3.46 24.03 -14.45
C ALA A 11 -2.42 24.47 -13.40
N SER A 12 -2.84 25.26 -12.43
CA SER A 12 -2.04 25.59 -11.26
C SER A 12 -1.96 24.37 -10.35
N THR A 13 -0.80 23.73 -10.29
CA THR A 13 -0.47 22.71 -9.28
C THR A 13 -0.36 23.41 -7.92
N GLN A 14 -1.47 23.46 -7.17
CA GLN A 14 -1.44 23.82 -5.75
C GLN A 14 -0.76 22.67 -5.01
N GLN A 15 0.50 22.88 -4.62
CA GLN A 15 1.13 22.11 -3.56
C GLN A 15 0.38 22.43 -2.26
N SER A 16 -0.63 21.61 -1.92
CA SER A 16 -1.18 21.57 -0.57
C SER A 16 -0.07 21.11 0.37
N ALA A 17 0.58 22.08 1.00
CA ALA A 17 1.35 21.83 2.20
C ALA A 17 0.40 21.22 3.23
N LEU A 18 0.48 19.90 3.40
CA LEU A 18 -0.16 19.17 4.48
C LEU A 18 0.33 19.78 5.79
N ALA A 19 -0.48 20.67 6.35
CA ALA A 19 -0.42 21.00 7.76
C ALA A 19 -0.69 19.69 8.49
N LEU A 20 0.38 19.01 8.89
CA LEU A 20 0.34 17.87 9.80
C LEU A 20 -0.39 18.36 11.05
N SER A 21 -1.67 18.01 11.19
CA SER A 21 -2.38 18.12 12.45
C SER A 21 -1.60 17.27 13.45
N GLN A 22 -0.76 17.92 14.26
CA GLN A 22 -0.03 17.24 15.32
C GLN A 22 -1.07 16.66 16.28
N VAL A 23 -1.14 15.33 16.32
CA VAL A 23 -1.77 14.63 17.43
C VAL A 23 -0.95 14.95 18.67
N HIS A 24 -1.41 15.90 19.49
CA HIS A 24 -0.79 16.19 20.78
C HIS A 24 -1.10 15.03 21.73
N ILE A 25 -0.13 14.17 21.95
CA ILE A 25 -0.18 13.15 22.98
C ILE A 25 0.25 13.83 24.28
N LYS A 26 -0.68 13.99 25.21
CA LYS A 26 -0.38 14.51 26.56
C LYS A 26 0.47 13.47 27.29
N GLU A 27 1.71 13.82 27.63
CA GLU A 27 2.54 13.03 28.54
C GLU A 27 1.96 13.08 29.95
N PRO A 28 2.04 11.98 30.73
CA PRO A 28 1.65 11.99 32.14
C PRO A 28 2.60 12.91 32.95
N CYS A 29 2.03 13.75 33.81
CA CYS A 29 2.78 14.63 34.72
C CYS A 29 3.69 13.81 35.65
N ASP A 30 4.96 14.20 35.71
CA ASP A 30 5.96 13.69 36.65
C ASP A 30 5.67 14.11 38.09
N ASP A 31 5.52 13.14 38.98
CA ASP A 31 5.62 13.32 40.43
C ASP A 31 6.94 12.68 40.94
N ASP A 32 7.76 13.53 41.57
CA ASP A 32 8.86 13.29 42.53
C ASP A 32 9.83 12.10 42.34
N ILE A 33 11.04 12.42 41.83
CA ILE A 33 12.21 11.52 41.79
C ILE A 33 12.99 11.61 43.11
N VAL A 34 12.99 10.50 43.87
CA VAL A 34 13.83 10.27 45.05
C VAL A 34 15.12 9.55 44.63
N ASN A 35 16.26 10.13 45.02
CA ASN A 35 17.62 9.67 44.71
C ASN A 35 17.97 8.32 45.34
N GLY A 36 18.55 7.44 44.52
CA GLY A 36 19.48 6.41 44.99
C GLY A 36 19.34 5.05 44.30
N LEU A 37 20.17 4.79 43.28
CA LEU A 37 21.05 3.62 43.16
C LEU A 37 21.61 3.49 41.74
N ASP A 38 22.89 3.16 41.69
CA ASP A 38 23.82 3.10 40.56
C ASP A 38 23.68 1.80 39.74
N ASP A 39 22.44 1.46 39.39
CA ASP A 39 22.11 0.35 38.48
C ASP A 39 21.50 0.93 37.20
N GLY A 40 22.37 1.35 36.29
CA GLY A 40 22.08 1.49 34.86
C GLY A 40 21.12 2.60 34.49
N LEU A 41 21.65 3.73 34.01
CA LEU A 41 20.89 4.77 33.31
C LEU A 41 19.98 4.18 32.21
N ASP A 42 20.42 3.10 31.55
CA ASP A 42 19.62 2.36 30.56
C ASP A 42 18.39 1.65 31.16
N ASP A 43 18.48 1.19 32.41
CA ASP A 43 17.40 0.54 33.15
C ASP A 43 16.41 1.57 33.71
N LEU A 44 16.91 2.76 34.09
CA LEU A 44 16.10 3.91 34.47
C LEU A 44 15.35 4.51 33.26
N ILE A 45 16.03 4.68 32.13
CA ILE A 45 15.42 5.10 30.86
C ILE A 45 14.40 4.04 30.45
N ARG A 46 14.73 2.74 30.51
CA ARG A 46 13.74 1.67 30.26
C ARG A 46 12.57 1.72 31.21
N ARG A 47 12.74 1.97 32.51
CA ARG A 47 11.61 2.04 33.47
C ARG A 47 10.77 3.31 33.34
N GLN A 48 11.37 4.43 32.92
CA GLN A 48 10.64 5.69 32.68
C GLN A 48 10.01 5.75 31.28
N THR A 49 10.55 5.05 30.29
CA THR A 49 9.96 4.95 28.94
C THR A 49 9.13 3.69 28.72
N ALA A 50 9.27 2.65 29.57
CA ALA A 50 8.39 1.49 29.55
C ALA A 50 7.03 1.90 30.09
N ARG A 51 6.13 2.20 29.15
CA ARG A 51 4.70 2.28 29.40
C ARG A 51 4.24 1.10 30.23
N ARG A 52 3.39 1.38 31.23
CA ARG A 52 2.73 0.32 31.98
C ARG A 52 1.84 -0.46 30.99
N PRO A 53 1.92 -1.80 30.96
CA PRO A 53 1.15 -2.63 30.02
C PRO A 53 -0.37 -2.38 30.10
N ASP A 54 -0.85 -1.88 31.24
CA ASP A 54 -2.28 -1.68 31.53
C ASP A 54 -2.76 -0.23 31.29
N GLU A 55 -1.89 0.68 30.85
CA GLU A 55 -2.29 2.07 30.59
C GLU A 55 -3.16 2.14 29.33
N LYS A 56 -4.48 2.32 29.53
CA LYS A 56 -5.43 2.48 28.44
C LYS A 56 -5.15 3.79 27.70
N ILE A 57 -4.56 3.67 26.52
CA ILE A 57 -4.32 4.81 25.61
C ILE A 57 -5.67 5.24 25.04
N GLU A 58 -6.20 6.37 25.52
CA GLU A 58 -7.33 7.03 24.88
C GLU A 58 -6.79 8.04 23.87
N VAL A 59 -6.98 7.76 22.57
CA VAL A 59 -6.63 8.72 21.51
C VAL A 59 -7.69 9.80 21.46
N LYS A 60 -7.36 10.99 21.96
CA LYS A 60 -8.19 12.20 21.80
C LYS A 60 -7.74 12.95 20.57
N VAL A 61 -8.54 12.87 19.51
CA VAL A 61 -8.35 13.70 18.32
C VAL A 61 -9.05 15.04 18.58
N GLU A 62 -8.28 16.04 19.00
CA GLU A 62 -8.80 17.39 19.27
C GLU A 62 -9.52 17.96 18.03
N HIS A 63 -10.68 18.58 18.23
CA HIS A 63 -11.54 19.14 17.16
C HIS A 63 -12.11 18.13 16.17
N SER A 64 -12.24 16.86 16.55
CA SER A 64 -12.91 15.86 15.72
C SER A 64 -14.34 16.23 15.35
N SER A 65 -14.66 16.07 14.06
CA SER A 65 -16.05 16.15 13.59
C SER A 65 -16.89 15.05 14.28
N LYS A 66 -18.20 15.29 14.44
CA LYS A 66 -19.12 14.26 14.96
C LYS A 66 -19.05 12.98 14.12
N THR A 67 -18.83 13.13 12.82
CA THR A 67 -18.64 12.03 11.87
C THR A 67 -17.40 11.21 12.22
N MET A 68 -16.25 11.85 12.46
CA MET A 68 -15.02 11.14 12.86
C MET A 68 -15.21 10.32 14.14
N ILE A 69 -15.89 10.90 15.15
CA ILE A 69 -16.18 10.20 16.41
C ILE A 69 -17.03 8.95 16.15
N ALA A 70 -18.11 9.07 15.36
CA ALA A 70 -18.96 7.95 15.01
C ALA A 70 -18.20 6.83 14.26
N VAL A 71 -17.32 7.21 13.32
CA VAL A 71 -16.47 6.26 12.59
C VAL A 71 -15.50 5.52 13.52
N LEU A 72 -14.88 6.23 14.47
CA LEU A 72 -13.99 5.63 15.47
C LEU A 72 -14.73 4.64 16.37
N GLU A 73 -15.96 4.98 16.79
CA GLU A 73 -16.81 4.10 17.58
C GLU A 73 -17.19 2.83 16.80
N GLN A 74 -17.62 2.97 15.54
CA GLN A 74 -17.92 1.83 14.67
C GLN A 74 -16.70 0.91 14.48
N PHE A 75 -15.51 1.46 14.30
CA PHE A 75 -14.30 0.66 14.19
C PHE A 75 -13.99 -0.11 15.48
N ARG A 76 -14.18 0.52 16.65
CA ARG A 76 -14.00 -0.16 17.94
C ARG A 76 -14.99 -1.30 18.13
N ASP A 77 -16.20 -1.20 17.58
CA ASP A 77 -17.16 -2.30 17.58
C ASP A 77 -16.76 -3.43 16.63
N VAL A 78 -16.23 -3.08 15.46
CA VAL A 78 -15.60 -4.05 14.53
C VAL A 78 -14.47 -4.83 15.20
N LEU A 79 -13.66 -4.19 16.05
CA LEU A 79 -12.59 -4.87 16.79
C LEU A 79 -13.11 -5.94 17.77
N LYS A 80 -14.38 -5.85 18.20
CA LYS A 80 -15.02 -6.81 19.13
C LYS A 80 -15.67 -7.99 18.42
N LEU A 81 -15.73 -7.98 17.08
CA LEU A 81 -16.33 -9.08 16.32
C LEU A 81 -15.52 -10.38 16.52
N ASP A 82 -16.23 -11.50 16.63
CA ASP A 82 -15.63 -12.83 16.79
C ASP A 82 -14.76 -13.20 15.57
N LYS A 83 -13.68 -13.93 15.82
CA LYS A 83 -12.78 -14.48 14.80
C LYS A 83 -13.53 -15.36 13.80
N ASP A 84 -14.52 -16.14 14.23
CA ASP A 84 -15.29 -17.02 13.35
C ASP A 84 -16.21 -16.25 12.37
N THR A 85 -16.49 -14.98 12.67
CA THR A 85 -17.21 -14.07 11.78
C THR A 85 -16.31 -13.53 10.66
N TYR A 86 -15.00 -13.67 10.83
CA TYR A 86 -13.99 -13.01 10.03
C TYR A 86 -13.55 -13.86 8.84
N TYR A 87 -14.38 -13.88 7.81
CA TYR A 87 -13.97 -14.22 6.46
C TYR A 87 -13.88 -12.90 5.67
N VAL A 88 -12.73 -12.60 5.05
CA VAL A 88 -12.46 -11.31 4.35
C VAL A 88 -13.66 -10.84 3.50
N ILE A 89 -14.30 -11.74 2.76
CA ILE A 89 -15.47 -11.39 1.94
C ILE A 89 -16.70 -11.03 2.78
N LYS A 90 -16.98 -11.78 3.86
CA LYS A 90 -18.09 -11.48 4.77
C LYS A 90 -17.86 -10.18 5.51
N PHE A 91 -16.63 -9.94 5.97
CA PHE A 91 -16.27 -8.72 6.68
C PHE A 91 -16.37 -7.50 5.76
N LYS A 92 -15.90 -7.59 4.50
CA LYS A 92 -16.11 -6.53 3.51
C LYS A 92 -17.60 -6.22 3.33
N LYS A 93 -18.42 -7.25 3.13
CA LYS A 93 -19.87 -7.08 2.96
C LYS A 93 -20.50 -6.41 4.18
N HIS A 94 -20.10 -6.81 5.39
CA HIS A 94 -20.56 -6.16 6.61
C HIS A 94 -20.23 -4.66 6.61
N LEU A 95 -18.99 -4.28 6.27
CA LEU A 95 -18.59 -2.86 6.19
C LEU A 95 -19.39 -2.10 5.12
N GLU A 96 -19.67 -2.70 3.97
CA GLU A 96 -20.49 -2.10 2.92
C GLU A 96 -21.94 -1.83 3.38
N GLU A 97 -22.45 -2.65 4.30
CA GLU A 97 -23.81 -2.54 4.83
C GLU A 97 -23.92 -1.59 6.03
N THR A 98 -22.87 -1.46 6.83
CA THR A 98 -22.92 -0.71 8.11
C THR A 98 -22.20 0.63 8.09
N LEU A 99 -21.10 0.76 7.35
CA LEU A 99 -20.31 1.99 7.31
C LEU A 99 -20.78 2.88 6.14
N THR A 100 -21.38 4.02 6.48
CA THR A 100 -21.99 4.93 5.48
C THR A 100 -21.41 6.34 5.52
N GLU A 101 -20.69 6.66 6.60
CA GLU A 101 -20.09 7.94 6.85
C GLU A 101 -18.98 8.24 5.84
N VAL A 102 -19.05 9.44 5.26
CA VAL A 102 -18.03 9.93 4.34
C VAL A 102 -17.06 10.82 5.11
N LEU A 103 -15.79 10.44 5.06
CA LEU A 103 -14.67 11.24 5.56
C LEU A 103 -13.89 11.87 4.40
N THR A 104 -13.30 13.03 4.64
CA THR A 104 -12.32 13.62 3.71
C THR A 104 -11.03 12.80 3.70
N PRO A 105 -10.18 12.90 2.66
CA PRO A 105 -8.91 12.20 2.64
C PRO A 105 -7.99 12.50 3.84
N ALA A 106 -7.97 13.76 4.31
CA ALA A 106 -7.21 14.16 5.48
C ALA A 106 -7.73 13.48 6.76
N GLU A 107 -9.07 13.46 6.95
CA GLU A 107 -9.70 12.74 8.05
C GLU A 107 -9.40 11.24 8.02
N ILE A 108 -9.41 10.60 6.84
CA ILE A 108 -9.05 9.18 6.69
C ILE A 108 -7.60 8.95 7.11
N GLY A 109 -6.66 9.84 6.75
CA GLY A 109 -5.28 9.77 7.20
C GLY A 109 -5.14 9.87 8.72
N ILE A 110 -5.90 10.77 9.36
CA ILE A 110 -5.95 10.91 10.83
C ILE A 110 -6.54 9.65 11.48
N PHE A 111 -7.66 9.14 10.96
CA PHE A 111 -8.28 7.90 11.43
C PHE A 111 -7.28 6.74 11.37
N PHE A 112 -6.60 6.56 10.24
CA PHE A 112 -5.64 5.49 10.03
C PHE A 112 -4.52 5.53 11.07
N GLN A 113 -3.90 6.69 11.29
CA GLN A 113 -2.85 6.86 12.30
C GLN A 113 -3.37 6.64 13.73
N ALA A 114 -4.57 7.13 14.05
CA ALA A 114 -5.17 6.94 15.37
C ALA A 114 -5.37 5.45 15.68
N MET A 115 -5.80 4.66 14.70
CA MET A 115 -6.01 3.21 14.87
C MET A 115 -4.70 2.43 14.98
N LEU A 116 -3.67 2.83 14.24
CA LEU A 116 -2.33 2.27 14.42
C LEU A 116 -1.83 2.48 15.85
N TYR A 117 -1.94 3.71 16.35
CA TYR A 117 -1.50 4.06 17.69
C TYR A 117 -2.33 3.39 18.80
N GLU A 118 -3.67 3.31 18.66
CA GLU A 118 -4.54 2.63 19.63
C GLU A 118 -4.27 1.11 19.69
N THR A 119 -3.71 0.53 18.62
CA THR A 119 -3.49 -0.91 18.52
C THR A 119 -2.01 -1.33 18.58
N GLU A 120 -1.07 -0.39 18.63
CA GLU A 120 0.38 -0.67 18.54
C GLU A 120 0.87 -1.67 19.60
N ASN A 121 0.44 -1.50 20.85
CA ASN A 121 0.91 -2.33 21.97
C ASN A 121 0.16 -3.67 22.13
N LYS A 122 -0.86 -3.93 21.30
CA LYS A 122 -1.60 -5.20 21.39
C LYS A 122 -0.71 -6.31 20.84
N GLN A 123 -0.44 -7.31 21.67
CA GLN A 123 0.44 -8.44 21.35
C GLN A 123 0.06 -9.05 20.00
N LEU A 124 1.00 -9.03 19.06
CA LEU A 124 0.86 -9.61 17.73
C LEU A 124 0.91 -11.13 17.87
N ASP A 125 -0.24 -11.79 17.85
CA ASP A 125 -0.26 -13.19 17.46
C ASP A 125 -0.08 -13.22 15.94
N TYR A 126 1.17 -13.40 15.50
CA TYR A 126 1.61 -13.24 14.10
C TYR A 126 0.73 -13.99 13.09
N TRP A 127 0.15 -15.13 13.47
CA TRP A 127 -0.71 -15.94 12.58
C TRP A 127 -2.20 -15.61 12.66
N ASN A 128 -2.61 -14.78 13.62
CA ASN A 128 -4.01 -14.47 13.91
C ASN A 128 -4.27 -12.97 14.07
N ASP A 129 -3.37 -12.11 13.61
CA ASP A 129 -3.53 -10.66 13.77
C ASP A 129 -4.54 -10.07 12.79
N LEU A 130 -5.81 -10.38 13.04
CA LEU A 130 -6.95 -9.79 12.34
C LEU A 130 -7.02 -8.27 12.50
N THR A 131 -6.27 -7.69 13.45
CA THR A 131 -6.25 -6.24 13.66
C THR A 131 -5.68 -5.52 12.44
N SER A 132 -4.55 -6.01 11.89
CA SER A 132 -3.94 -5.43 10.69
C SER A 132 -4.92 -5.41 9.52
N GLU A 133 -5.56 -6.55 9.27
CA GLU A 133 -6.53 -6.73 8.20
C GLU A 133 -7.78 -5.87 8.42
N ARG A 134 -8.30 -5.81 9.66
CA ARG A 134 -9.46 -4.97 10.01
C ARG A 134 -9.16 -3.49 9.76
N ILE A 135 -7.99 -3.01 10.17
CA ILE A 135 -7.57 -1.62 9.92
C ILE A 135 -7.53 -1.36 8.41
N GLY A 136 -6.86 -2.21 7.63
CA GLY A 136 -6.71 -1.99 6.19
C GLY A 136 -8.02 -2.09 5.43
N MET A 137 -8.88 -3.07 5.74
CA MET A 137 -10.20 -3.22 5.11
C MET A 137 -11.16 -2.09 5.48
N PHE A 138 -11.19 -1.67 6.74
CA PHE A 138 -12.04 -0.55 7.17
C PHE A 138 -11.59 0.76 6.55
N THR A 139 -10.28 1.03 6.53
CA THR A 139 -9.69 2.19 5.85
C THR A 139 -9.99 2.17 4.36
N THR A 140 -9.93 1.00 3.73
CA THR A 140 -10.27 0.82 2.31
C THR A 140 -11.73 1.16 2.03
N GLN A 141 -12.66 0.75 2.90
CA GLN A 141 -14.07 1.11 2.75
C GLN A 141 -14.29 2.63 2.89
N LEU A 142 -13.64 3.28 3.85
CA LEU A 142 -13.66 4.74 3.98
C LEU A 142 -13.13 5.45 2.73
N ILE A 143 -12.04 4.95 2.14
CA ILE A 143 -11.49 5.46 0.88
C ILE A 143 -12.52 5.35 -0.24
N GLN A 144 -13.18 4.19 -0.39
CA GLN A 144 -14.20 4.01 -1.42
C GLN A 144 -15.39 4.96 -1.25
N LEU A 145 -15.88 5.15 -0.01
CA LEU A 145 -16.95 6.11 0.28
C LEU A 145 -16.53 7.55 -0.04
N SER A 146 -15.31 7.94 0.36
CA SER A 146 -14.75 9.26 0.07
C SER A 146 -14.57 9.49 -1.43
N TYR A 147 -14.17 8.45 -2.17
CA TYR A 147 -14.05 8.50 -3.63
C TYR A 147 -15.40 8.71 -4.30
N ASN A 148 -16.42 7.96 -3.88
CA ASN A 148 -17.79 8.11 -4.36
C ASN A 148 -18.35 9.52 -4.08
N ALA A 149 -17.87 10.19 -3.02
CA ALA A 149 -18.22 11.57 -2.69
C ALA A 149 -17.41 12.64 -3.45
N GLY A 150 -16.52 12.24 -4.35
CA GLY A 150 -15.79 13.16 -5.23
C GLY A 150 -14.31 13.32 -4.93
N ASN A 151 -13.77 12.72 -3.87
CA ASN A 151 -12.34 12.76 -3.56
C ASN A 151 -11.57 11.70 -4.35
N ASN A 152 -10.25 11.78 -4.44
CA ASN A 152 -9.45 10.76 -5.14
C ASN A 152 -7.98 10.68 -4.69
N ASP A 153 -7.50 11.59 -3.84
CA ASP A 153 -6.10 11.64 -3.42
C ASP A 153 -5.97 11.37 -1.93
N PHE A 154 -5.39 10.22 -1.57
CA PHE A 154 -5.30 9.73 -0.21
C PHE A 154 -3.84 9.54 0.19
N VAL A 155 -3.49 9.99 1.40
CA VAL A 155 -2.16 9.78 1.99
C VAL A 155 -2.32 9.03 3.29
N LEU A 156 -1.76 7.83 3.34
CA LEU A 156 -1.74 6.97 4.52
C LEU A 156 -0.31 6.90 5.03
N VAL A 157 -0.12 7.02 6.35
CA VAL A 157 1.20 6.99 6.96
C VAL A 157 1.20 5.95 8.07
N SER A 158 1.93 4.86 7.86
CA SER A 158 2.21 3.80 8.84
C SER A 158 3.69 3.79 9.28
N LYS A 159 4.52 4.65 8.70
CA LYS A 159 5.94 4.76 9.08
C LYS A 159 6.09 5.08 10.56
N GLY A 160 6.93 4.30 11.24
CA GLY A 160 7.19 4.43 12.68
C GLY A 160 6.40 3.43 13.52
N PHE A 161 5.36 2.80 12.98
CA PHE A 161 4.65 1.71 13.62
C PHE A 161 5.27 0.37 13.24
N GLN A 162 5.32 -0.57 14.18
CA GLN A 162 5.83 -1.93 13.94
C GLN A 162 4.85 -2.80 13.14
N ARG A 163 3.57 -2.44 13.14
CA ARG A 163 2.49 -3.23 12.55
C ARG A 163 2.44 -3.01 11.03
N VAL A 164 2.63 -4.09 10.30
CA VAL A 164 2.34 -4.14 8.87
C VAL A 164 0.83 -4.22 8.66
N ILE A 165 0.28 -3.36 7.79
CA ILE A 165 -1.16 -3.36 7.51
C ILE A 165 -1.47 -4.13 6.24
N ASN A 166 -2.44 -5.02 6.34
CA ASN A 166 -2.91 -5.87 5.26
C ASN A 166 -4.21 -5.33 4.64
N HIS A 167 -4.45 -5.67 3.37
CA HIS A 167 -5.68 -5.37 2.63
C HIS A 167 -6.00 -3.88 2.42
N ILE A 168 -4.99 -3.01 2.43
CA ILE A 168 -5.16 -1.63 1.95
C ILE A 168 -5.46 -1.70 0.45
N GLY A 169 -6.53 -1.05 0.00
CA GLY A 169 -6.93 -1.04 -1.40
C GLY A 169 -7.66 -2.29 -1.88
N PHE A 170 -8.01 -3.22 -0.98
CA PHE A 170 -8.74 -4.43 -1.34
C PHE A 170 -10.08 -4.12 -2.02
N ARG A 171 -10.23 -4.54 -3.28
CA ARG A 171 -11.43 -4.32 -4.11
C ARG A 171 -11.85 -2.85 -4.24
N LEU A 172 -10.91 -1.91 -4.19
CA LEU A 172 -11.21 -0.53 -4.59
C LEU A 172 -11.55 -0.46 -6.07
N LYS A 173 -12.52 0.37 -6.40
CA LYS A 173 -12.97 0.57 -7.78
C LYS A 173 -13.05 2.06 -8.08
N GLY A 174 -12.04 2.55 -8.79
CA GLY A 174 -12.04 3.85 -9.44
C GLY A 174 -12.80 3.82 -10.78
N ALA A 175 -12.56 4.83 -11.60
CA ALA A 175 -13.02 4.90 -12.98
C ALA A 175 -11.85 5.20 -13.93
N ASP A 176 -12.00 4.83 -15.20
CA ASP A 176 -11.02 5.07 -16.27
C ASP A 176 -10.64 6.56 -16.45
N ASN A 177 -11.56 7.46 -16.15
CA ASN A 177 -11.35 8.90 -16.18
C ASN A 177 -11.06 9.52 -14.80
N LYS A 178 -11.04 8.71 -13.73
CA LYS A 178 -10.84 9.17 -12.36
C LYS A 178 -10.28 8.05 -11.49
N TYR A 179 -8.96 7.99 -11.40
CA TYR A 179 -8.27 6.97 -10.61
C TYR A 179 -8.36 7.28 -9.12
N ILE A 180 -8.36 6.25 -8.28
CA ILE A 180 -8.11 6.40 -6.84
C ILE A 180 -6.60 6.44 -6.63
N ASN A 181 -6.04 7.55 -6.15
CA ASN A 181 -4.63 7.73 -5.88
C ASN A 181 -4.36 7.51 -4.38
N ILE A 182 -3.54 6.51 -4.05
CA ILE A 182 -3.15 6.18 -2.68
C ILE A 182 -1.64 6.26 -2.56
N LYS A 183 -1.16 7.19 -1.75
CA LYS A 183 0.22 7.26 -1.31
C LYS A 183 0.34 6.63 0.07
N LEU A 184 1.12 5.56 0.20
CA LEU A 184 1.36 4.88 1.48
C LEU A 184 2.80 5.11 1.92
N ILE A 185 2.99 5.68 3.10
CA ILE A 185 4.30 5.95 3.70
C ILE A 185 4.49 5.02 4.90
N GLY A 186 5.24 3.94 4.69
CA GLY A 186 5.45 2.86 5.66
C GLY A 186 5.21 1.48 5.03
N ASP A 187 5.51 0.45 5.80
CA ASP A 187 5.44 -0.94 5.33
C ASP A 187 3.99 -1.43 5.27
N THR A 188 3.73 -2.36 4.34
CA THR A 188 2.41 -2.92 4.08
C THR A 188 2.53 -4.38 3.66
N GLY A 189 1.46 -5.15 3.85
CA GLY A 189 1.41 -6.51 3.33
C GLY A 189 0.66 -6.57 2.00
N ASP A 190 -0.54 -7.12 2.02
CA ASP A 190 -1.41 -7.20 0.84
C ASP A 190 -1.94 -5.80 0.44
N LEU A 191 -1.43 -5.26 -0.67
CA LEU A 191 -1.85 -3.96 -1.22
C LEU A 191 -2.62 -4.13 -2.53
N GLY A 192 -3.79 -3.50 -2.66
CA GLY A 192 -4.52 -3.33 -3.91
C GLY A 192 -5.06 -4.59 -4.57
N SER A 193 -5.19 -5.70 -3.84
CA SER A 193 -5.75 -6.95 -4.40
C SER A 193 -7.19 -6.72 -4.89
N PHE A 194 -7.51 -7.23 -6.08
CA PHE A 194 -8.79 -7.07 -6.78
C PHE A 194 -9.21 -5.61 -7.06
N SER A 195 -8.27 -4.67 -7.01
CA SER A 195 -8.58 -3.26 -7.29
C SER A 195 -8.65 -2.98 -8.79
N GLN A 196 -9.40 -1.93 -9.15
CA GLN A 196 -9.54 -1.44 -10.53
C GLN A 196 -9.37 0.07 -10.59
N TYR A 197 -8.64 0.57 -11.60
CA TYR A 197 -8.44 2.01 -11.81
C TYR A 197 -7.88 2.74 -10.58
N CYS A 198 -6.82 2.18 -9.99
CA CYS A 198 -6.16 2.71 -8.81
C CYS A 198 -4.67 2.98 -9.09
N ASN A 199 -4.13 4.03 -8.48
CA ASN A 199 -2.71 4.35 -8.48
C ASN A 199 -2.17 4.23 -7.05
N TYR A 200 -1.23 3.33 -6.83
CA TYR A 200 -0.56 3.13 -5.54
C TYR A 200 0.89 3.61 -5.63
N ASP A 201 1.31 4.51 -4.72
CA ASP A 201 2.71 4.96 -4.58
C ASP A 201 3.20 4.63 -3.16
N LEU A 202 4.02 3.57 -3.05
CA LEU A 202 4.45 2.98 -1.79
C LEU A 202 5.86 3.40 -1.42
N TYR A 203 5.99 4.12 -0.30
CA TYR A 203 7.24 4.52 0.37
C TYR A 203 7.51 3.64 1.59
N GLY A 204 7.59 2.33 1.36
CA GLY A 204 7.89 1.31 2.35
C GLY A 204 8.09 -0.03 1.67
N ASN A 205 8.37 -1.05 2.47
CA ASN A 205 8.52 -2.41 2.00
C ASN A 205 7.16 -3.11 1.92
N THR A 206 7.02 -4.02 0.96
CA THR A 206 5.91 -4.99 1.00
C THR A 206 6.37 -6.28 1.64
N THR A 207 5.64 -6.77 2.63
CA THR A 207 5.83 -8.13 3.17
C THR A 207 4.79 -9.07 2.60
N TYR A 208 5.19 -10.30 2.31
CA TYR A 208 4.27 -11.31 1.79
C TYR A 208 3.54 -11.99 2.95
N ASP A 209 2.20 -11.95 2.93
CA ASP A 209 1.39 -12.61 3.96
C ASP A 209 0.36 -13.60 3.35
N HIS A 210 -0.48 -13.15 2.41
CA HIS A 210 -1.61 -13.96 1.92
C HIS A 210 -1.77 -14.00 0.40
N LEU A 211 -2.39 -12.97 -0.20
CA LEU A 211 -2.71 -12.97 -1.64
C LEU A 211 -1.57 -12.38 -2.48
N GLY A 212 -0.77 -11.49 -1.87
CA GLY A 212 0.24 -10.72 -2.55
C GLY A 212 -0.30 -9.39 -3.09
N THR A 213 0.60 -8.42 -3.18
CA THR A 213 0.29 -7.08 -3.72
C THR A 213 -0.19 -7.18 -5.17
N GLY A 214 -1.31 -6.53 -5.46
CA GLY A 214 -1.91 -6.44 -6.78
C GLY A 214 -2.65 -7.69 -7.25
N TYR A 215 -2.76 -8.75 -6.46
CA TYR A 215 -3.45 -9.98 -6.89
C TYR A 215 -4.85 -9.72 -7.47
N ASN A 216 -5.11 -10.15 -8.71
CA ASN A 216 -6.34 -9.91 -9.49
C ASN A 216 -6.70 -8.42 -9.71
N SER A 217 -5.72 -7.51 -9.66
CA SER A 217 -5.94 -6.10 -10.00
C SER A 217 -5.94 -5.85 -11.51
N GLN A 218 -6.64 -4.80 -11.94
CA GLN A 218 -6.77 -4.46 -13.36
C GLN A 218 -6.70 -2.95 -13.58
N TYR A 219 -6.03 -2.51 -14.65
CA TYR A 219 -5.92 -1.09 -15.00
C TYR A 219 -5.36 -0.23 -13.85
N CYS A 220 -4.45 -0.79 -13.06
CA CYS A 220 -3.84 -0.12 -11.92
C CYS A 220 -2.40 0.31 -12.22
N THR A 221 -1.91 1.28 -11.48
CA THR A 221 -0.48 1.59 -11.42
C THR A 221 0.04 1.28 -10.02
N PHE A 222 1.07 0.45 -9.91
CA PHE A 222 1.77 0.19 -8.66
C PHE A 222 3.18 0.75 -8.75
N THR A 223 3.53 1.67 -7.87
CA THR A 223 4.87 2.25 -7.77
C THR A 223 5.51 1.86 -6.45
N PHE A 224 6.59 1.09 -6.53
CA PHE A 224 7.33 0.59 -5.38
C PHE A 224 8.61 1.40 -5.20
N ARG A 225 8.69 2.15 -4.09
CA ARG A 225 9.89 2.90 -3.69
C ARG A 225 10.75 2.15 -2.67
N GLY A 226 10.19 1.13 -2.02
CA GLY A 226 10.89 0.21 -1.14
C GLY A 226 11.05 -1.19 -1.75
N GLU A 227 11.47 -2.13 -0.93
CA GLU A 227 11.72 -3.51 -1.35
C GLU A 227 10.43 -4.33 -1.38
N ILE A 228 10.35 -5.26 -2.33
CA ILE A 228 9.35 -6.31 -2.32
C ILE A 228 9.97 -7.60 -1.78
N SER A 229 9.36 -8.16 -0.73
CA SER A 229 9.72 -9.47 -0.18
C SER A 229 9.60 -10.59 -1.21
N ASP A 230 10.26 -11.72 -0.99
CA ASP A 230 10.30 -12.81 -1.97
C ASP A 230 8.89 -13.33 -2.33
N MET A 231 8.50 -13.14 -3.59
CA MET A 231 7.20 -13.53 -4.15
C MET A 231 7.23 -14.93 -4.78
N SER A 232 8.25 -15.72 -4.49
CA SER A 232 8.64 -16.95 -5.21
C SER A 232 7.59 -18.07 -5.25
N LYS A 233 6.47 -17.95 -4.54
CA LYS A 233 5.46 -19.02 -4.42
C LYS A 233 4.14 -18.77 -5.13
N ASN A 234 3.81 -17.52 -5.49
CA ASN A 234 2.52 -17.21 -6.10
C ASN A 234 2.68 -16.36 -7.37
N ILE A 235 2.10 -16.85 -8.46
CA ILE A 235 1.95 -16.08 -9.70
C ILE A 235 0.92 -14.98 -9.41
N LEU A 236 1.35 -13.72 -9.55
CA LEU A 236 0.48 -12.57 -9.35
C LEU A 236 -0.35 -12.35 -10.62
N LYS A 237 -1.67 -12.48 -10.46
CA LYS A 237 -2.66 -12.25 -11.52
C LYS A 237 -2.93 -10.75 -11.68
N ILE A 238 -1.99 -10.01 -12.24
CA ILE A 238 -2.15 -8.57 -12.50
C ILE A 238 -2.45 -8.41 -13.99
N PHE A 239 -3.43 -7.59 -14.35
CA PHE A 239 -3.84 -7.41 -15.75
C PHE A 239 -3.84 -5.95 -16.16
N ASP A 240 -3.40 -5.68 -17.39
CA ASP A 240 -3.45 -4.36 -18.04
C ASP A 240 -2.97 -3.21 -17.14
N SER A 241 -1.95 -3.49 -16.32
CA SER A 241 -1.48 -2.60 -15.26
C SER A 241 -0.05 -2.17 -15.50
N THR A 242 0.35 -1.08 -14.85
CA THR A 242 1.73 -0.58 -14.87
C THR A 242 2.38 -0.85 -13.53
N LEU A 243 3.50 -1.57 -13.53
CA LEU A 243 4.30 -1.85 -12.35
C LEU A 243 5.63 -1.09 -12.46
N LYS A 244 5.88 -0.22 -11.49
CA LYS A 244 7.06 0.64 -11.44
C LYS A 244 7.89 0.34 -10.20
N ALA A 245 9.20 0.33 -10.32
CA ALA A 245 10.10 0.18 -9.17
C ALA A 245 11.33 1.07 -9.30
N THR A 246 11.81 1.60 -8.17
CA THR A 246 13.09 2.34 -8.10
C THR A 246 14.30 1.42 -7.94
N ASP A 247 14.08 0.16 -7.56
CA ASP A 247 15.11 -0.86 -7.36
C ASP A 247 15.04 -1.95 -8.44
N LYS A 248 16.22 -2.35 -8.95
CA LYS A 248 16.32 -3.31 -10.05
C LYS A 248 15.95 -4.73 -9.62
N GLU A 249 16.31 -5.12 -8.40
CA GLU A 249 15.98 -6.44 -7.89
C GLU A 249 14.46 -6.59 -7.71
N THR A 250 13.83 -5.56 -7.15
CA THR A 250 12.37 -5.43 -7.03
C THR A 250 11.69 -5.51 -8.39
N LEU A 251 12.19 -4.80 -9.40
CA LEU A 251 11.65 -4.91 -10.76
C LEU A 251 11.79 -6.32 -11.35
N ALA A 252 12.94 -6.98 -11.13
CA ALA A 252 13.16 -8.35 -11.58
C ALA A 252 12.19 -9.34 -10.90
N LYS A 253 11.95 -9.19 -9.59
CA LYS A 253 10.94 -9.96 -8.85
C LYS A 253 9.55 -9.77 -9.47
N LEU A 254 9.13 -8.52 -9.69
CA LEU A 254 7.84 -8.20 -10.33
C LEU A 254 7.68 -8.88 -11.69
N ILE A 255 8.70 -8.78 -12.56
CA ILE A 255 8.70 -9.42 -13.87
C ILE A 255 8.55 -10.95 -13.72
N SER A 256 9.33 -11.57 -12.83
CA SER A 256 9.30 -13.03 -12.64
C SER A 256 7.95 -13.57 -12.13
N CYS A 257 7.21 -12.77 -11.37
CA CYS A 257 5.96 -13.19 -10.73
C CYS A 257 4.71 -12.85 -11.53
N VAL A 258 4.77 -11.84 -12.41
CA VAL A 258 3.61 -11.33 -13.16
C VAL A 258 3.66 -11.76 -14.64
N ALA A 259 4.84 -11.93 -15.25
CA ALA A 259 4.98 -12.12 -16.69
C ALA A 259 4.61 -13.53 -17.21
N CYS A 260 4.01 -14.39 -16.38
CA CYS A 260 3.73 -15.79 -16.73
C CYS A 260 2.27 -16.04 -17.15
N GLU A 261 1.37 -15.06 -17.09
CA GLU A 261 -0.03 -15.24 -17.51
C GLU A 261 -0.28 -14.73 -18.93
N HIS A 262 -0.82 -15.61 -19.78
CA HIS A 262 -0.81 -15.52 -21.25
C HIS A 262 -1.60 -14.37 -21.88
N ASP A 263 -2.38 -13.58 -21.14
CA ASP A 263 -3.30 -12.58 -21.70
C ASP A 263 -3.22 -11.20 -21.01
N SER A 264 -2.08 -10.84 -20.42
CA SER A 264 -1.95 -9.58 -19.65
C SER A 264 -1.13 -8.51 -20.37
N ASN A 265 -1.69 -7.30 -20.62
CA ASN A 265 -0.92 -6.19 -21.21
C ASN A 265 -0.18 -5.35 -20.15
N ASN A 266 0.61 -6.01 -19.31
CA ASN A 266 1.32 -5.33 -18.24
C ASN A 266 2.55 -4.55 -18.75
N PHE A 267 2.78 -3.38 -18.16
CA PHE A 267 3.95 -2.55 -18.39
C PHE A 267 4.86 -2.57 -17.17
N PHE A 268 6.16 -2.78 -17.39
CA PHE A 268 7.18 -2.73 -16.34
C PHE A 268 8.09 -1.54 -16.57
N VAL A 269 8.22 -0.69 -15.55
CA VAL A 269 8.94 0.58 -15.63
C VAL A 269 9.99 0.64 -14.51
N PHE A 270 11.22 0.96 -14.88
CA PHE A 270 12.26 1.31 -13.92
C PHE A 270 12.25 2.82 -13.68
N ILE A 271 12.29 3.24 -12.42
CA ILE A 271 12.38 4.66 -12.05
C ILE A 271 13.83 4.95 -11.66
N ASN A 272 14.51 5.76 -12.46
CA ASN A 272 15.89 6.16 -12.22
C ASN A 272 16.02 7.06 -10.99
N PRO A 273 17.23 7.18 -10.40
CA PRO A 273 17.48 8.06 -9.25
C PRO A 273 17.15 9.54 -9.49
N ASP A 274 17.18 10.00 -10.75
CA ASP A 274 16.80 11.36 -11.15
C ASP A 274 15.27 11.53 -11.33
N GLY A 275 14.50 10.47 -11.11
CA GLY A 275 13.04 10.43 -11.27
C GLY A 275 12.56 10.15 -12.69
N THR A 276 13.46 9.99 -13.67
CA THR A 276 13.05 9.62 -15.03
C THR A 276 12.59 8.16 -15.09
N GLU A 277 11.63 7.88 -15.97
CA GLU A 277 11.04 6.54 -16.14
C GLU A 277 11.59 5.86 -17.40
N GLU A 278 12.04 4.62 -17.27
CA GLU A 278 12.50 3.76 -18.37
C GLU A 278 11.56 2.56 -18.54
N PHE A 279 10.97 2.40 -19.72
CA PHE A 279 10.18 1.22 -20.06
C PHE A 279 11.08 0.02 -20.27
N VAL A 280 10.92 -1.00 -19.44
CA VAL A 280 11.77 -2.20 -19.45
C VAL A 280 11.14 -3.31 -20.27
N LEU A 281 9.86 -3.60 -20.01
CA LEU A 281 9.14 -4.70 -20.63
C LEU A 281 7.69 -4.31 -20.85
N ARG A 282 7.17 -4.69 -22.01
CA ARG A 282 5.73 -4.73 -22.28
C ARG A 282 5.37 -6.18 -22.53
N HIS A 283 4.59 -6.77 -21.63
CA HIS A 283 4.01 -8.07 -21.91
C HIS A 283 2.90 -7.85 -22.93
N THR A 284 3.06 -8.36 -24.14
CA THR A 284 2.02 -8.40 -25.18
C THR A 284 1.98 -9.84 -25.70
N GLU A 285 0.80 -10.33 -26.06
CA GLU A 285 0.53 -11.68 -26.61
C GLU A 285 1.35 -12.09 -27.86
N LYS A 286 2.26 -11.23 -28.33
CA LYS A 286 3.04 -11.45 -29.54
C LYS A 286 4.45 -11.94 -29.23
N SER A 287 5.10 -12.53 -30.23
CA SER A 287 6.31 -13.35 -30.11
C SER A 287 7.38 -12.79 -29.15
N PRO A 288 8.26 -13.63 -28.56
CA PRO A 288 9.34 -13.18 -27.68
C PRO A 288 10.21 -12.03 -28.23
N GLU A 289 10.23 -11.86 -29.55
CA GLU A 289 10.93 -10.79 -30.27
C GLU A 289 10.23 -9.42 -30.16
N GLU A 290 8.89 -9.39 -30.05
CA GLU A 290 8.09 -8.18 -29.88
C GLU A 290 7.92 -7.77 -28.41
N MET A 291 8.16 -8.68 -27.46
CA MET A 291 8.07 -8.40 -26.02
C MET A 291 9.18 -7.47 -25.49
N MET A 292 10.28 -7.28 -26.23
CA MET A 292 11.53 -6.78 -25.65
C MET A 292 11.94 -5.39 -26.18
N ALA A 293 11.81 -4.37 -25.33
CA ALA A 293 12.26 -3.01 -25.65
C ALA A 293 13.74 -2.73 -25.30
N ASN A 294 14.34 -3.45 -24.33
CA ASN A 294 15.74 -3.22 -23.90
C ASN A 294 16.56 -4.52 -23.71
N PRO A 295 17.50 -4.84 -24.63
CA PRO A 295 18.34 -6.05 -24.56
C PRO A 295 19.26 -6.15 -23.32
N LYS A 296 19.66 -5.03 -22.72
CA LYS A 296 20.56 -5.05 -21.54
C LYS A 296 19.84 -5.58 -20.31
N TYR A 297 18.58 -5.17 -20.12
CA TYR A 297 17.78 -5.60 -18.98
C TYR A 297 17.39 -7.07 -19.07
N TYR A 298 17.22 -7.59 -20.30
CA TYR A 298 16.98 -9.01 -20.53
C TYR A 298 18.07 -9.89 -19.92
N SER A 299 19.35 -9.58 -20.17
CA SER A 299 20.46 -10.38 -19.63
C SER A 299 20.47 -10.41 -18.10
N PHE A 300 20.09 -9.30 -17.45
CA PHE A 300 19.97 -9.21 -15.99
C PHE A 300 18.80 -10.03 -15.47
N CYS A 301 17.59 -9.88 -16.06
CA CYS A 301 16.43 -10.66 -15.67
C CYS A 301 16.66 -12.17 -15.89
N GLU A 302 17.25 -12.55 -17.02
CA GLU A 302 17.57 -13.95 -17.33
C GLU A 302 18.57 -14.52 -16.31
N GLN A 303 19.57 -13.74 -15.89
CA GLN A 303 20.50 -14.14 -14.84
C GLN A 303 19.77 -14.33 -13.50
N VAL A 304 18.96 -13.36 -13.06
CA VAL A 304 18.22 -13.43 -11.79
C VAL A 304 17.27 -14.63 -11.77
N ILE A 305 16.57 -14.90 -12.89
CA ILE A 305 15.67 -16.05 -13.02
C ILE A 305 16.45 -17.37 -12.96
N ARG A 306 17.60 -17.46 -13.64
CA ARG A 306 18.47 -18.65 -13.62
C ARG A 306 19.03 -18.93 -12.24
N GLU A 307 19.47 -17.89 -11.52
CA GLU A 307 20.02 -18.00 -10.16
C GLU A 307 18.96 -18.44 -9.14
N ARG A 308 17.69 -18.08 -9.35
CA ARG A 308 16.58 -18.41 -8.44
C ARG A 308 15.94 -19.78 -8.68
N GLY A 309 16.36 -20.54 -9.70
CA GLY A 309 15.87 -21.91 -9.95
C GLY A 309 14.36 -22.01 -10.19
N THR A 310 13.72 -20.91 -10.60
CA THR A 310 12.28 -20.86 -10.87
C THR A 310 11.96 -21.70 -12.12
N PRO A 311 10.78 -22.36 -12.21
CA PRO A 311 10.42 -23.18 -13.36
C PRO A 311 10.56 -22.36 -14.62
N GLN A 312 11.31 -22.88 -15.59
CA GLN A 312 11.71 -22.16 -16.79
C GLN A 312 10.53 -21.37 -17.37
N ILE A 313 10.63 -20.04 -17.36
CA ILE A 313 9.98 -19.24 -18.39
C ILE A 313 10.41 -19.93 -19.69
N ARG A 314 9.47 -20.54 -20.41
CA ARG A 314 9.73 -21.09 -21.76
C ARG A 314 10.08 -19.90 -22.65
N VAL A 315 11.31 -19.45 -22.57
CA VAL A 315 11.89 -18.56 -23.55
C VAL A 315 12.16 -19.44 -24.76
N VAL A 316 11.26 -19.39 -25.73
CA VAL A 316 11.49 -19.99 -27.04
C VAL A 316 12.67 -19.26 -27.66
N LYS A 317 13.85 -19.87 -27.57
CA LYS A 317 15.05 -19.42 -28.28
C LYS A 317 14.94 -19.91 -29.72
N GLU A 318 14.17 -19.21 -30.55
CA GLU A 318 14.26 -19.46 -31.99
C GLU A 318 15.49 -18.75 -32.55
N SER A 319 16.38 -19.55 -33.14
CA SER A 319 17.60 -19.10 -33.78
C SER A 319 17.32 -18.95 -35.26
N TYR A 320 16.95 -17.75 -35.70
CA TYR A 320 16.99 -17.42 -37.12
C TYR A 320 18.31 -16.73 -37.45
N LEU A 321 19.25 -17.55 -37.94
CA LEU A 321 20.35 -17.08 -38.77
C LEU A 321 19.76 -16.35 -39.98
N ARG A 322 20.17 -15.09 -40.13
CA ARG A 322 19.94 -14.31 -41.35
C ARG A 322 20.55 -15.04 -42.54
N THR A 323 19.73 -15.38 -43.53
CA THR A 323 20.16 -15.48 -44.92
C THR A 323 19.71 -14.21 -45.62
N LEU A 324 20.66 -13.30 -45.86
CA LEU A 324 20.66 -12.36 -46.97
C LEU A 324 22.00 -12.52 -47.70
#